data_AF-A0A8J3CBC0-F1
#
_entry.id   AF-A0A8J3CBC0-F1
#
_cell.length_a   1.000
_cell.length_b   1.000
_cell.length_c   1.000
_cell.angle_alpha   90.00
_cell.angle_beta   90.00
_cell.angle_gamma   90.00
#
_symmetry.space_group_name_H-M   'P 1'
#
loop_
_entity.id
_entity.type
_entity.pdbx_description
1 polymer ?
#
loop_
_entity_poly.entity_id
_entity_poly.type
_entity_poly.pdbx_seq_one_letter_code
_entity_poly.pdbx_strand_id
1 'polypeptide(L)'
;MINTVSKRPNTHRSATAGNTIKRAVGIGLGVILAGLITLIIIGSLVDQPTTPTPDTSTAAAPPSANTQGEINRMQSTHAELGRYLDQCTNGRRPSCQHAVDMAELLLQQLSNGSPAARDAMATDGVTTDTVTQQRDRARTLAGR
;
A
#
# COMPACT_ATOMS: atom_id res chain seq x y z
N MET A 1 -41.18 30.78 -39.01
CA MET A 1 -42.47 30.61 -38.30
C MET A 1 -42.23 29.70 -37.11
N ILE A 2 -42.50 30.18 -35.89
CA ILE A 2 -42.38 29.43 -34.63
C ILE A 2 -43.78 28.90 -34.29
N ASN A 3 -43.94 27.58 -34.15
CA ASN A 3 -45.12 26.99 -33.53
C ASN A 3 -44.71 26.34 -32.21
N THR A 4 -45.02 27.02 -31.11
CA THR A 4 -45.01 26.48 -29.75
C THR A 4 -46.29 25.67 -29.54
N VAL A 5 -46.17 24.41 -29.13
CA VAL A 5 -47.27 23.68 -28.49
C VAL A 5 -46.77 23.04 -27.21
N SER A 6 -47.37 23.52 -26.12
CA SER A 6 -47.29 23.01 -24.76
C SER A 6 -47.96 21.64 -24.65
N LYS A 7 -47.25 20.63 -24.13
CA LYS A 7 -47.85 19.46 -23.48
C LYS A 7 -46.97 19.00 -22.31
N ARG A 8 -47.43 19.30 -21.10
CA ARG A 8 -47.38 18.38 -19.94
C ARG A 8 -48.84 18.21 -19.48
N PRO A 9 -49.27 17.17 -18.76
CA PRO A 9 -48.54 16.02 -18.21
C PRO A 9 -49.22 14.66 -18.50
N ASN A 10 -48.54 13.54 -18.26
CA ASN A 10 -49.22 12.37 -17.70
C ASN A 10 -48.26 11.59 -16.80
N THR A 11 -48.60 11.63 -15.53
CA THR A 11 -47.97 10.94 -14.42
C THR A 11 -48.56 9.54 -14.34
N HIS A 12 -47.77 8.52 -14.57
CA HIS A 12 -47.97 7.21 -13.94
C HIS A 12 -46.62 6.70 -13.48
N ARG A 13 -46.17 7.18 -12.33
CA ARG A 13 -45.15 6.47 -11.55
C ARG A 13 -45.85 5.27 -10.93
N SER A 14 -45.71 4.11 -11.58
CA SER A 14 -46.08 2.83 -10.98
C SER A 14 -45.12 2.53 -9.82
N ALA A 15 -45.58 2.83 -8.61
CA ALA A 15 -44.88 2.54 -7.36
C ALA A 15 -45.22 1.11 -6.91
N THR A 16 -44.62 0.09 -7.54
CA THR A 16 -44.72 -1.30 -7.05
C THR A 16 -43.48 -2.14 -7.39
N ALA A 17 -42.28 -1.56 -7.27
CA ALA A 17 -41.01 -2.31 -7.42
C ALA A 17 -39.99 -2.05 -6.29
N GLY A 18 -40.32 -1.20 -5.31
CA GLY A 18 -39.35 -0.67 -4.34
C GLY A 18 -39.05 -1.55 -3.12
N ASN A 19 -39.89 -2.54 -2.79
CA ASN A 19 -39.76 -3.30 -1.54
C ASN A 19 -39.23 -4.74 -1.70
N THR A 20 -39.09 -5.24 -2.92
CA THR A 20 -38.50 -6.57 -3.17
C THR A 20 -36.98 -6.49 -3.31
N ILE A 21 -36.48 -5.41 -3.92
CA ILE A 21 -35.03 -5.19 -4.12
C ILE A 21 -34.31 -4.96 -2.79
N LYS A 22 -34.92 -4.23 -1.83
CA LYS A 22 -34.33 -4.03 -0.49
C LYS A 22 -34.17 -5.35 0.29
N ARG A 23 -35.13 -6.29 0.15
CA ARG A 23 -35.04 -7.61 0.80
C ARG A 23 -33.98 -8.50 0.14
N ALA A 24 -33.87 -8.48 -1.20
CA ALA A 24 -32.87 -9.26 -1.92
C ALA A 24 -31.43 -8.82 -1.60
N VAL A 25 -31.17 -7.51 -1.52
CA VAL A 25 -29.84 -6.97 -1.17
C VAL A 25 -29.46 -7.28 0.28
N GLY A 26 -30.43 -7.24 1.21
CA GLY A 26 -30.19 -7.59 2.61
C GLY A 26 -29.78 -9.06 2.82
N ILE A 27 -30.38 -9.99 2.07
CA ILE A 27 -30.04 -11.42 2.15
C ILE A 27 -28.67 -11.69 1.51
N GLY A 28 -28.38 -11.07 0.35
CA GLY A 28 -27.09 -11.23 -0.33
C GLY A 28 -25.90 -10.75 0.50
N LEU A 29 -26.05 -9.62 1.21
CA LEU A 29 -24.98 -9.10 2.08
C LEU A 29 -24.71 -9.99 3.29
N GLY A 30 -25.75 -10.61 3.87
CA GLY A 30 -25.61 -11.52 5.01
C GLY A 30 -24.84 -12.80 4.70
N VAL A 31 -25.06 -13.38 3.51
CA VAL A 31 -24.35 -14.61 3.07
C VAL A 31 -22.87 -14.33 2.82
N ILE A 32 -22.53 -13.19 2.21
CA ILE A 32 -21.13 -12.79 2.00
C ILE A 32 -20.42 -12.60 3.34
N LEU A 33 -21.06 -11.91 4.29
CA LEU A 33 -20.47 -11.65 5.61
C LEU A 33 -20.26 -12.95 6.41
N ALA A 34 -21.24 -13.86 6.39
CA ALA A 34 -21.13 -15.16 7.04
C ALA A 34 -20.05 -16.06 6.40
N GLY A 35 -19.92 -16.03 5.08
CA GLY A 35 -18.86 -16.73 4.35
C GLY A 35 -17.46 -16.22 4.72
N LEU A 36 -17.28 -14.90 4.82
CA LEU A 36 -16.02 -14.26 5.19
C LEU A 36 -15.59 -14.63 6.61
N ILE A 37 -16.52 -14.62 7.58
CA ILE A 37 -16.24 -15.02 8.97
C ILE A 37 -15.84 -16.50 9.04
N THR A 38 -16.53 -17.37 8.29
CA THR A 38 -16.23 -18.81 8.26
C THR A 38 -14.84 -19.07 7.67
N LEU A 39 -14.44 -18.32 6.63
CA LEU A 39 -13.09 -18.39 6.04
C LEU A 39 -11.99 -17.96 7.02
N ILE A 40 -12.23 -16.92 7.82
CA ILE A 40 -11.29 -16.46 8.86
C ILE A 40 -11.12 -17.53 9.95
N ILE A 41 -12.22 -18.14 10.40
CA ILE A 41 -12.18 -19.18 11.46
C ILE A 41 -11.44 -20.43 10.96
N ILE A 42 -11.72 -20.91 9.74
CA ILE A 42 -11.03 -22.07 9.18
C ILE A 42 -9.56 -21.75 8.90
N GLY A 43 -9.25 -20.55 8.39
CA GLY A 43 -7.87 -20.08 8.26
C GLY A 43 -7.11 -20.07 9.59
N SER A 44 -7.77 -19.66 10.68
CA SER A 44 -7.17 -19.67 12.02
C SER A 44 -6.96 -21.08 12.63
N LEU A 45 -7.66 -22.10 12.14
CA LEU A 45 -7.49 -23.49 12.61
C LEU A 45 -6.42 -24.26 11.83
N VAL A 46 -6.10 -23.83 10.59
CA VAL A 46 -5.08 -24.45 9.74
C VAL A 46 -3.68 -23.84 9.98
N ASP A 47 -3.61 -22.66 10.60
CA ASP A 47 -2.36 -21.98 10.97
C ASP A 47 -1.96 -22.27 12.43
N GLN A 48 -1.93 -23.54 12.84
CA GLN A 48 -1.03 -23.89 13.93
C GLN A 48 0.38 -23.96 13.33
N PRO A 49 1.27 -23.00 13.65
CA PRO A 49 2.65 -23.11 13.23
C PRO A 49 3.20 -24.38 13.88
N THR A 50 3.51 -25.39 13.07
CA THR A 50 4.45 -26.42 13.48
C THR A 50 5.73 -25.67 13.83
N THR A 51 5.97 -25.49 15.13
CA THR A 51 7.14 -24.82 15.66
C THR A 51 8.37 -25.44 15.00
N PRO A 52 9.07 -24.73 14.09
CA PRO A 52 10.29 -25.28 13.54
C PRO A 52 11.24 -25.45 14.72
N THR A 53 11.66 -26.69 14.99
CA THR A 53 12.81 -26.95 15.85
C THR A 53 13.95 -26.13 15.29
N PRO A 54 14.45 -25.10 16.01
CA PRO A 54 15.56 -24.33 15.50
C PRO A 54 16.78 -25.25 15.51
N ASP A 55 17.23 -25.64 14.32
CA ASP A 55 18.57 -26.19 14.16
C ASP A 55 19.53 -25.19 14.81
N THR A 56 20.17 -25.64 15.88
CA THR A 56 21.12 -24.86 16.66
C THR A 56 22.44 -24.79 15.89
N SER A 57 22.39 -24.26 14.68
CA SER A 57 23.54 -24.16 13.78
C SER A 57 23.55 -22.74 13.21
N THR A 58 24.32 -21.88 13.88
CA THR A 58 24.62 -20.50 13.50
C THR A 58 23.50 -19.49 13.75
N ALA A 59 23.27 -19.16 15.03
CA ALA A 59 22.68 -17.86 15.35
C ALA A 59 23.59 -16.78 14.74
N ALA A 60 23.09 -16.09 13.71
CA ALA A 60 23.80 -14.97 13.10
C ALA A 60 24.16 -13.98 14.21
N ALA A 61 25.45 -13.68 14.34
CA ALA A 61 25.90 -12.71 15.34
C ALA A 61 25.10 -11.41 15.17
N PRO A 62 24.66 -10.78 16.28
CA PRO A 62 23.92 -9.54 16.19
C PRO A 62 24.75 -8.50 15.41
N PRO A 63 24.09 -7.63 14.61
CA PRO A 63 24.78 -6.63 13.83
C PRO A 63 25.64 -5.74 14.74
N SER A 64 26.81 -5.35 14.24
CA SER A 64 27.67 -4.40 14.97
C SER A 64 26.91 -3.10 15.24
N ALA A 65 27.25 -2.37 16.30
CA ALA A 65 26.62 -1.07 16.60
C ALA A 65 26.69 -0.09 15.39
N ASN A 66 27.77 -0.18 14.59
CA ASN A 66 27.91 0.60 13.36
C ASN A 66 26.91 0.16 12.29
N THR A 67 26.75 -1.15 12.08
CA THR A 67 25.77 -1.74 11.15
C THR A 67 24.35 -1.35 11.55
N GLN A 68 24.02 -1.42 12.85
CA GLN A 68 22.70 -1.00 13.32
C GLN A 68 22.46 0.50 13.09
N GLY A 69 23.48 1.33 13.30
CA GLY A 69 23.41 2.77 12.99
C GLY A 69 23.23 3.06 11.49
N GLU A 70 23.77 2.22 10.60
CA GLU A 70 23.50 2.30 9.15
C GLU A 70 22.06 1.94 8.82
N ILE A 71 21.55 0.81 9.36
CA ILE A 71 20.17 0.37 9.18
C ILE A 71 19.20 1.46 9.62
N ASN A 72 19.37 2.00 10.83
CA ASN A 72 18.47 3.02 11.36
C ASN A 72 18.47 4.30 10.50
N ARG A 73 19.63 4.71 9.96
CA ARG A 73 19.72 5.85 9.04
C ARG A 73 18.97 5.58 7.73
N MET A 74 19.18 4.41 7.13
CA MET A 74 18.51 4.01 5.90
C MET A 74 16.99 3.89 6.07
N GLN A 75 16.52 3.31 7.18
CA GLN A 75 15.10 3.23 7.50
C GLN A 75 14.47 4.61 7.70
N SER A 76 15.17 5.54 8.37
CA SER A 76 14.71 6.93 8.52
C SER A 76 14.59 7.62 7.16
N THR A 77 15.59 7.49 6.29
CA THR A 77 15.56 8.06 4.93
C THR A 77 14.44 7.45 4.09
N HIS A 78 14.22 6.13 4.19
CA HIS A 78 13.11 5.44 3.50
C HIS A 78 11.72 5.91 3.99
N ALA A 79 11.55 6.11 5.30
CA ALA A 79 10.29 6.62 5.85
C ALA A 79 9.98 8.04 5.37
N GLU A 80 10.99 8.93 5.33
CA GLU A 80 10.85 10.28 4.80
C GLU A 80 10.54 10.28 3.30
N LEU A 81 11.20 9.42 2.52
CA LEU A 81 10.90 9.20 1.11
C LEU A 81 9.43 8.83 0.89
N GLY A 82 8.91 7.87 1.65
CA GLY A 82 7.49 7.49 1.60
C GLY A 82 6.56 8.67 1.88
N ARG A 83 6.86 9.47 2.93
CA ARG A 83 6.08 10.66 3.27
C ARG A 83 6.04 11.69 2.12
N TYR A 84 7.17 11.94 1.47
CA TYR A 84 7.23 12.88 0.34
C TYR A 84 6.56 12.33 -0.92
N LEU A 85 6.66 11.03 -1.19
CA LEU A 85 5.93 10.36 -2.28
C LEU A 85 4.41 10.47 -2.12
N ASP A 86 3.91 10.30 -0.89
CA ASP A 86 2.48 10.46 -0.59
C ASP A 86 2.03 11.91 -0.79
N GLN A 87 2.79 12.89 -0.30
CA GLN A 87 2.50 14.31 -0.52
C GLN A 87 2.53 14.68 -2.01
N CYS A 88 3.48 14.11 -2.76
CA CYS A 88 3.63 14.31 -4.19
C CYS A 88 2.43 13.77 -4.94
N THR A 89 1.97 12.56 -4.59
CA THR A 89 0.77 11.93 -5.16
C THR A 89 -0.50 12.75 -4.89
N ASN A 90 -0.55 13.46 -3.77
CA ASN A 90 -1.63 14.38 -3.41
C ASN A 90 -1.50 15.79 -4.05
N GLY A 91 -0.61 15.98 -5.03
CA GLY A 91 -0.52 17.20 -5.84
C GLY A 91 0.39 18.31 -5.30
N ARG A 92 1.17 18.06 -4.24
CA ARG A 92 2.14 19.04 -3.73
C ARG A 92 3.44 18.98 -4.54
N ARG A 93 3.51 19.63 -5.71
CA ARG A 93 4.70 19.59 -6.60
C ARG A 93 6.07 19.72 -5.92
N PRO A 94 6.32 20.64 -4.96
CA PRO A 94 7.61 20.73 -4.27
C PRO A 94 8.04 19.43 -3.58
N SER A 95 7.07 18.66 -3.07
CA SER A 95 7.34 17.38 -2.39
C SER A 95 7.77 16.27 -3.36
N CYS A 96 7.47 16.38 -4.65
CA CYS A 96 7.95 15.44 -5.65
C CYS A 96 9.48 15.55 -5.83
N GLN A 97 10.02 16.78 -5.86
CA GLN A 97 11.46 16.96 -5.93
C GLN A 97 12.15 16.45 -4.67
N HIS A 98 11.59 16.74 -3.49
CA HIS A 98 12.12 16.22 -2.23
C HIS A 98 12.09 14.68 -2.19
N ALA A 99 11.05 14.04 -2.74
CA ALA A 99 11.02 12.59 -2.88
C ALA A 99 12.16 12.07 -3.78
N VAL A 100 12.48 12.75 -4.88
CA VAL A 100 13.61 12.38 -5.75
C VAL A 100 14.93 12.49 -4.99
N ASP A 101 15.16 13.60 -4.29
CA ASP A 101 16.40 13.84 -3.56
C ASP A 101 16.58 12.80 -2.43
N MET A 102 15.50 12.46 -1.72
CA MET A 102 15.52 11.42 -0.68
C MET A 102 15.76 10.02 -1.24
N ALA A 103 15.22 9.70 -2.41
CA ALA A 103 15.49 8.43 -3.08
C ALA A 103 16.96 8.33 -3.52
N GLU A 104 17.55 9.42 -4.01
CA GLU A 104 18.98 9.45 -4.38
C GLU A 104 19.89 9.31 -3.17
N LEU A 105 19.56 9.96 -2.05
CA LEU A 105 20.26 9.79 -0.78
C LEU A 105 20.21 8.33 -0.31
N LEU A 106 19.03 7.70 -0.36
CA LEU A 106 18.86 6.30 0.04
C LEU A 106 19.62 5.35 -0.90
N LEU A 107 19.64 5.60 -2.21
CA LEU A 107 20.45 4.83 -3.17
C LEU A 107 21.94 4.94 -2.86
N GLN A 108 22.43 6.13 -2.48
CA GLN A 108 23.81 6.32 -2.08
C GLN A 108 24.13 5.58 -0.77
N GLN A 109 23.23 5.62 0.21
CA GLN A 109 23.37 4.88 1.46
C GLN A 109 23.38 3.36 1.23
N LEU A 110 22.49 2.84 0.37
CA LEU A 110 22.49 1.43 -0.01
C LEU A 110 23.78 1.06 -0.74
N SER A 111 24.29 1.90 -1.65
CA SER A 111 25.54 1.64 -2.37
C SER A 111 26.75 1.58 -1.44
N ASN A 112 26.80 2.46 -0.44
CA ASN A 112 27.95 2.62 0.46
C ASN A 112 27.81 1.85 1.79
N GLY A 113 26.62 1.34 2.09
CA GLY A 113 26.31 0.64 3.34
C GLY A 113 26.97 -0.73 3.40
N SER A 114 27.17 -1.24 4.62
CA SER A 114 27.70 -2.58 4.81
C SER A 114 26.78 -3.65 4.20
N PRO A 115 27.31 -4.82 3.77
CA PRO A 115 26.51 -5.93 3.26
C PRO A 115 25.36 -6.32 4.21
N ALA A 116 25.66 -6.45 5.51
CA ALA A 116 24.66 -6.78 6.51
C ALA A 116 23.54 -5.74 6.63
N ALA A 117 23.87 -4.44 6.50
CA ALA A 117 22.86 -3.39 6.53
C ALA A 117 21.98 -3.42 5.27
N ARG A 118 22.58 -3.66 4.09
CA ARG A 118 21.82 -3.85 2.84
C ARG A 118 20.88 -5.05 2.90
N ASP A 119 21.35 -6.18 3.41
CA ASP A 119 20.54 -7.41 3.52
C ASP A 119 19.36 -7.22 4.47
N ALA A 120 19.58 -6.51 5.59
CA ALA A 120 18.50 -6.12 6.49
C ALA A 120 17.47 -5.21 5.80
N MET A 121 17.91 -4.18 5.07
CA MET A 121 17.00 -3.32 4.30
C MET A 121 16.25 -4.08 3.20
N ALA A 122 16.92 -5.02 2.52
CA ALA A 122 16.30 -5.85 1.49
C ALA A 122 15.23 -6.79 2.07
N THR A 123 15.42 -7.28 3.31
CA THR A 123 14.41 -8.04 4.06
C THR A 123 13.14 -7.21 4.29
N ASP A 124 13.30 -5.90 4.51
CA ASP A 124 12.19 -4.93 4.61
C ASP A 124 11.62 -4.50 3.23
N GLY A 125 12.08 -5.09 2.13
CA GLY A 125 11.66 -4.75 0.75
C GLY A 125 12.30 -3.48 0.18
N VAL A 126 13.29 -2.92 0.87
CA VAL A 126 14.03 -1.72 0.46
C VAL A 126 15.30 -2.14 -0.27
N THR A 127 15.20 -2.25 -1.59
CA THR A 127 16.32 -2.63 -2.46
C THR A 127 16.67 -1.47 -3.40
N THR A 128 17.84 -1.51 -4.02
CA THR A 128 18.25 -0.53 -5.04
C THR A 128 17.21 -0.41 -6.16
N ASP A 129 16.60 -1.53 -6.57
CA ASP A 129 15.59 -1.55 -7.63
C ASP A 129 14.28 -0.90 -7.17
N THR A 130 13.78 -1.22 -5.97
CA THR A 130 12.52 -0.63 -5.47
C THR A 130 12.67 0.87 -5.22
N VAL A 131 13.81 1.31 -4.69
CA VAL A 131 14.10 2.74 -4.49
C VAL A 131 14.28 3.46 -5.83
N THR A 132 14.91 2.83 -6.83
CA THR A 132 15.03 3.39 -8.19
C THR A 132 13.66 3.57 -8.83
N GLN A 133 12.78 2.57 -8.72
CA GLN A 133 11.41 2.64 -9.21
C GLN A 133 10.62 3.76 -8.52
N GLN A 134 10.77 3.93 -7.21
CA GLN A 134 10.16 5.03 -6.46
C GLN A 134 10.66 6.40 -6.92
N ARG A 135 11.97 6.54 -7.16
CA ARG A 135 12.56 7.78 -7.72
C ARG A 135 11.99 8.10 -9.09
N ASP A 136 11.91 7.14 -9.99
CA ASP A 136 11.43 7.36 -11.35
C ASP A 136 9.93 7.69 -11.37
N ARG A 137 9.15 7.10 -10.45
CA ARG A 137 7.77 7.49 -10.19
C ARG A 137 7.67 8.94 -9.70
N ALA A 138 8.50 9.35 -8.74
CA ALA A 138 8.52 10.72 -8.24
C ALA A 138 8.89 11.73 -9.35
N ARG A 139 9.89 11.40 -10.18
CA ARG A 139 10.29 12.21 -11.36
C ARG A 139 9.14 12.35 -12.35
N THR A 140 8.43 11.25 -12.63
CA THR A 140 7.26 11.26 -13.51
C THR A 140 6.16 12.16 -12.96
N LEU A 141 5.89 12.11 -11.64
CA LEU A 141 4.90 12.97 -10.99
C LEU A 141 5.33 14.45 -10.95
N ALA A 142 6.63 14.75 -10.83
CA ALA A 142 7.15 16.11 -10.86
C ALA A 142 7.05 16.76 -12.25
N GLY A 143 7.21 15.96 -13.31
CA GLY A 143 7.11 16.42 -14.70
C GLY A 143 5.67 16.59 -15.20
N ARG A 144 4.68 16.01 -14.50
CA ARG A 144 3.24 16.23 -14.73
C ARG A 144 2.78 17.55 -14.10
#